data_AF-A0A8T4FSE3-F1
#
_entry.id   AF-A0A8T4FSE3-F1
#
_cell.length_a   1.000
_cell.length_b   1.000
_cell.length_c   1.000
_cell.angle_alpha   90.00
_cell.angle_beta   90.00
_cell.angle_gamma   90.00
#
_symmetry.space_group_name_H-M   'P 1'
#
loop_
_entity.id
_entity.type
_entity.pdbx_description
1 polymer ?
#
loop_
_entity_poly.entity_id
_entity_poly.type
_entity_poly.pdbx_seq_one_letter_code
_entity_poly.pdbx_strand_id
1 'polypeptide(L)'
;KRTDYLEQAADILMKYRSADTPVGVVRNAGREGEHKQLTTLGKLKDADVDMFSIVIIGNSNTYVRDGLMITPRGYREKGRMEGVL
;
A
#
# COMPACT_ATOMS: atom_id res chain seq x y z
N LYS A 1 -13.18 8.07 -20.79
CA LYS A 1 -11.73 8.37 -20.79
C LYS A 1 -11.31 8.91 -19.41
N ARG A 2 -11.04 8.01 -18.48
CA ARG A 2 -10.48 8.25 -17.11
C ARG A 2 -10.30 6.93 -16.34
N THR A 3 -10.95 5.87 -16.78
CA THR A 3 -10.90 4.52 -16.21
C THR A 3 -9.49 3.95 -16.10
N ASP A 4 -8.61 4.32 -17.04
CA ASP A 4 -7.31 3.65 -17.18
C ASP A 4 -6.19 4.30 -16.35
N TYR A 5 -6.44 5.43 -15.67
CA TYR A 5 -5.39 6.16 -14.95
C TYR A 5 -4.88 5.40 -13.73
N LEU A 6 -5.74 4.61 -13.07
CA LEU A 6 -5.31 3.79 -11.94
C LEU A 6 -4.34 2.70 -12.40
N GLU A 7 -4.66 2.03 -13.52
CA GLU A 7 -3.80 1.02 -14.13
C GLU A 7 -2.47 1.63 -14.59
N GLN A 8 -2.51 2.77 -15.30
CA GLN A 8 -1.29 3.48 -15.71
C GLN A 8 -0.43 3.91 -14.53
N ALA A 9 -1.04 4.39 -13.44
CA ALA A 9 -0.31 4.75 -12.23
C ALA A 9 0.33 3.52 -11.58
N ALA A 10 -0.39 2.40 -11.52
CA ALA A 10 0.15 1.14 -11.02
C ALA A 10 1.34 0.67 -11.87
N ASP A 11 1.23 0.71 -13.20
CA ASP A 11 2.30 0.37 -14.14
C ASP A 11 3.55 1.23 -13.96
N ILE A 12 3.36 2.55 -13.77
CA ILE A 12 4.47 3.46 -13.49
C ILE A 12 5.14 3.12 -12.16
N LEU A 13 4.36 2.86 -11.11
CA LEU A 13 4.87 2.52 -9.78
C LEU A 13 5.61 1.18 -9.76
N MET A 14 5.15 0.19 -10.51
CA MET A 14 5.78 -1.13 -10.64
C MET A 14 7.19 -1.07 -11.26
N LYS A 15 7.57 0.03 -11.92
CA LYS A 15 8.96 0.28 -12.34
C LYS A 15 9.91 0.49 -11.15
N TYR A 16 9.38 0.83 -9.97
CA TYR A 16 10.16 1.23 -8.79
C TYR A 16 9.79 0.47 -7.51
N ARG A 17 8.74 -0.35 -7.55
CA ARG A 17 8.17 -1.08 -6.40
C ARG A 17 7.79 -2.48 -6.85
N SER A 18 7.83 -3.43 -5.92
CA SER A 18 7.41 -4.81 -6.21
C SER A 18 5.90 -4.85 -6.51
N ALA A 19 5.48 -5.76 -7.39
CA ALA A 19 4.06 -6.08 -7.56
C ALA A 19 3.41 -6.57 -6.26
N ASP A 20 4.20 -7.11 -5.33
CA ASP A 20 3.76 -7.56 -4.00
C ASP A 20 3.69 -6.42 -2.97
N THR A 21 4.07 -5.18 -3.32
CA THR A 21 4.00 -4.05 -2.41
C THR A 21 2.57 -3.92 -1.86
N PRO A 22 2.39 -3.90 -0.52
CA PRO A 22 1.06 -3.78 0.08
C PRO A 22 0.34 -2.51 -0.34
N VAL A 23 -0.95 -2.65 -0.67
CA VAL A 23 -1.82 -1.52 -1.01
C VAL A 23 -3.09 -1.61 -0.17
N GLY A 24 -3.44 -0.47 0.45
CA GLY A 24 -4.70 -0.29 1.16
C GLY A 24 -5.66 0.53 0.31
N VAL A 25 -6.91 0.08 0.21
CA VAL A 25 -8.01 0.85 -0.38
C VAL A 25 -9.02 1.11 0.73
N VAL A 26 -9.35 2.38 0.96
CA VAL A 26 -10.37 2.79 1.93
C VAL A 26 -11.45 3.57 1.21
N ARG A 27 -12.67 3.02 1.19
CA ARG A 27 -13.83 3.69 0.61
C ARG A 27 -14.66 4.35 1.70
N ASN A 28 -15.25 5.50 1.41
CA ASN A 28 -16.07 6.27 2.34
C ASN A 28 -15.36 6.59 3.66
N ALA A 29 -14.04 6.85 3.62
CA ALA A 29 -13.25 7.16 4.80
C ALA A 29 -13.88 8.29 5.65
N GLY A 30 -14.09 8.03 6.93
CA GLY A 30 -14.72 8.93 7.90
C GLY A 30 -16.23 9.12 7.72
N ARG A 31 -16.92 8.29 6.93
CA ARG A 31 -18.35 8.41 6.63
C ARG A 31 -19.07 7.07 6.87
N GLU A 32 -20.40 7.12 6.88
CA GLU A 32 -21.22 5.91 6.91
C GLU A 32 -20.89 4.98 5.73
N GLY A 33 -20.80 3.67 6.00
CA GLY A 33 -20.41 2.69 5.00
C GLY A 33 -18.92 2.68 4.67
N GLU A 34 -18.05 3.16 5.57
CA GLU A 34 -16.60 2.99 5.48
C GLU A 34 -16.25 1.50 5.35
N HIS A 35 -15.42 1.17 4.36
CA HIS A 35 -14.82 -0.15 4.27
C HIS A 35 -13.35 -0.07 3.84
N LYS A 36 -12.59 -1.07 4.26
CA LYS A 36 -11.16 -1.21 3.95
C LYS A 36 -10.89 -2.53 3.24
N GLN A 37 -10.06 -2.48 2.22
CA GLN A 37 -9.55 -3.64 1.49
C GLN A 37 -8.02 -3.61 1.51
N LEU A 38 -7.40 -4.76 1.76
CA LEU A 38 -5.98 -4.98 1.52
C LEU A 38 -5.78 -5.74 0.22
N THR A 39 -4.86 -5.26 -0.59
CA THR A 39 -4.43 -5.89 -1.85
C THR A 39 -2.93 -5.65 -2.05
N THR A 40 -2.41 -5.92 -3.25
CA THR A 40 -1.04 -5.61 -3.65
C THR A 40 -1.02 -4.68 -4.86
N LEU A 41 0.10 -4.03 -5.12
CA LEU A 41 0.25 -3.11 -6.25
C LEU A 41 -0.09 -3.78 -7.60
N GLY A 42 0.34 -5.03 -7.80
CA GLY A 42 0.03 -5.79 -9.02
C GLY A 42 -1.43 -6.21 -9.16
N LYS A 43 -2.20 -6.19 -8.07
CA LYS A 43 -3.64 -6.51 -8.04
C LYS A 43 -4.53 -5.27 -7.87
N LEU A 44 -3.94 -4.07 -7.90
CA LEU A 44 -4.68 -2.82 -7.67
C LEU A 44 -5.76 -2.57 -8.74
N LYS A 45 -5.53 -3.00 -9.99
CA LYS A 45 -6.52 -2.87 -11.06
C LYS A 45 -7.80 -3.69 -10.85
N ASP A 46 -7.72 -4.74 -10.02
CA ASP A 46 -8.85 -5.61 -9.70
C ASP A 46 -9.59 -5.15 -8.42
N ALA A 47 -9.10 -4.09 -7.77
CA ALA A 47 -9.70 -3.54 -6.55
C ALA A 47 -10.94 -2.67 -6.87
N ASP A 48 -11.92 -2.68 -5.98
CA ASP A 48 -13.11 -1.81 -6.09
C ASP A 48 -12.73 -0.37 -5.71
N VAL A 49 -12.39 0.43 -6.74
CA VAL A 49 -11.95 1.83 -6.59
C VAL A 49 -12.89 2.75 -7.34
N ASP A 50 -13.49 3.68 -6.61
CA ASP A 50 -14.37 4.72 -7.13
C ASP A 50 -13.95 6.12 -6.64
N MET A 51 -14.77 7.14 -6.91
CA MET A 51 -14.50 8.51 -6.49
C MET A 51 -14.52 8.75 -4.97
N PHE A 52 -15.00 7.79 -4.18
CA PHE A 52 -15.02 7.84 -2.72
C PHE A 52 -13.89 7.03 -2.08
N SER A 53 -12.94 6.55 -2.90
CA SER A 53 -11.86 5.68 -2.49
C SER A 53 -10.54 6.43 -2.30
N ILE A 54 -9.80 6.08 -1.26
CA ILE A 54 -8.41 6.49 -1.02
C ILE A 54 -7.53 5.27 -1.21
N VAL A 55 -6.52 5.38 -2.09
CA VAL A 55 -5.52 4.33 -2.35
C VAL A 55 -4.21 4.71 -1.66
N ILE A 56 -3.71 3.82 -0.79
CA ILE A 56 -2.46 3.98 -0.05
C ILE A 56 -1.46 2.94 -0.52
N ILE A 57 -0.39 3.37 -1.17
CA ILE A 57 0.69 2.49 -1.63
C ILE A 57 1.78 2.42 -0.56
N GLY A 58 2.08 1.22 -0.07
CA GLY A 58 3.19 0.99 0.84
C GLY A 58 4.55 1.37 0.23
N ASN A 59 5.51 1.67 1.10
CA ASN A 59 6.91 1.80 0.68
C ASN A 59 7.63 0.44 0.75
N SER A 60 8.93 0.43 0.47
CA SER A 60 9.77 -0.78 0.46
C SER A 60 9.84 -1.52 1.80
N ASN A 61 9.54 -0.86 2.90
CA ASN A 61 9.57 -1.43 4.26
C ASN A 61 8.16 -1.73 4.78
N THR A 62 7.11 -1.44 4.01
CA THR A 62 5.73 -1.70 4.41
C THR A 62 5.42 -3.18 4.26
N TYR A 63 4.87 -3.80 5.30
CA TYR A 63 4.39 -5.18 5.28
C TYR A 63 2.99 -5.27 5.90
N VAL A 64 2.31 -6.39 5.66
CA VAL A 64 1.00 -6.66 6.27
C VAL A 64 1.18 -7.62 7.45
N ARG A 65 0.57 -7.26 8.59
CA ARG A 65 0.47 -8.13 9.76
C ARG A 65 -0.87 -7.89 10.45
N ASP A 66 -1.56 -8.96 10.82
CA ASP A 66 -2.85 -8.91 11.51
C ASP A 66 -3.88 -8.02 10.80
N GLY A 67 -3.89 -8.05 9.46
CA GLY A 67 -4.78 -7.24 8.63
C GLY A 67 -4.48 -5.74 8.62
N LEU A 68 -3.28 -5.33 9.05
CA LEU A 68 -2.81 -3.95 9.08
C LEU A 68 -1.56 -3.77 8.22
N MET A 69 -1.47 -2.64 7.52
CA MET A 69 -0.22 -2.21 6.88
C MET A 69 0.67 -1.53 7.92
N ILE A 70 1.90 -2.03 8.06
CA ILE A 70 2.87 -1.56 9.04
C ILE A 70 4.15 -1.15 8.32
N THR A 71 4.63 0.05 8.60
CA THR A 71 5.94 0.53 8.16
C THR A 71 6.82 0.75 9.39
N PRO A 72 7.86 -0.07 9.61
CA PRO A 72 8.81 0.13 10.69
C PRO A 72 9.48 1.49 10.59
N ARG A 73 9.69 2.12 11.75
CA ARG A 73 10.60 3.25 11.86
C ARG A 73 12.04 2.73 11.91
N GLY A 74 12.95 3.40 11.20
CA GLY A 74 14.35 2.99 11.02
C GLY A 74 15.23 2.91 12.26
N TYR A 75 14.70 3.20 13.46
CA TYR A 75 15.47 3.09 14.72
C TYR A 75 15.89 1.65 15.05
N ARG A 76 15.27 0.63 14.44
CA ARG A 76 15.64 -0.78 14.67
C ARG A 76 16.93 -1.23 13.98
N GLU A 77 17.46 -0.48 13.01
CA GLU A 77 18.74 -0.81 12.39
C GLU A 77 19.95 -0.43 13.25
N LYS A 78 19.82 0.56 14.14
CA LYS A 78 20.93 0.96 15.03
C LYS A 78 21.28 -0.11 16.07
N GLY A 79 20.31 -0.86 16.58
CA GLY A 79 20.55 -1.95 17.52
C GLY A 79 21.23 -3.19 16.91
N ARG A 80 21.36 -3.26 15.57
CA ARG A 80 22.05 -4.37 14.88
C ARG A 80 23.50 -4.05 14.53
N MET A 81 23.96 -2.82 14.79
CA MET A 81 25.36 -2.40 14.59
C MET A 81 26.14 -2.15 15.89
N GLU A 82 25.50 -2.17 17.07
CA GLU A 82 26.18 -2.07 18.38
C GLU A 82 26.40 -3.44 19.04
N GLY A 83 26.46 -4.51 18.24
CA GLY A 83 26.63 -5.89 18.71
C GLY A 83 27.69 -6.70 17.94
N VAL A 84 28.59 -6.04 17.20
CA VAL A 84 29.77 -6.68 16.63
C VAL A 84 30.98 -5.78 16.89
N LEU A 85 31.80 -6.26 17.83
CA LEU A 85 33.08 -5.75 18.36
C LEU A 85 33.00 -4.64 19.41
#